data_AF-A0A7M3MKN9-F1
#
_entry.id   AF-A0A7M3MKN9-F1
#
_cell.length_a   1.000
_cell.length_b   1.000
_cell.length_c   1.000
_cell.angle_alpha   90.00
_cell.angle_beta   90.00
_cell.angle_gamma   90.00
#
_symmetry.space_group_name_H-M   'P 1'
#
loop_
_entity.id
_entity.type
_entity.pdbx_description
1 polymer ?
#
loop_
_entity_poly.entity_id
_entity_poly.type
_entity_poly.pdbx_seq_one_letter_code
_entity_poly.pdbx_strand_id
1 'polypeptide(L)'
;MMLLAQAAEAGAGNTAEVLFFWVFAVLALGSALALITMRNIVHAALMLVLNFLSIAGLYLTLESAFLSIIQVLVYAGAIMVLFLFVIMLLGVDNDDLLTSEPTARVLAVAGGALLAGALLFAFVGPATSPASVCGPDAPAAEPDQFDCRGLAEAYGEDDPSGVAFLGRTMFTRYTYAFELSALLLTVATIGAVILARRQDLAPEDEDEIDVVAGAPADGDDADALARAGLPSAERAEGGEHHAEVGDPEPEDDEPSGGPDDHERRG
;
A
#
# COMPACT_ATOMS: atom_id res chain seq x y z
N MET A 1 50.75 -22.42 11.33
CA MET A 1 49.59 -22.43 10.42
C MET A 1 48.28 -22.90 11.09
N MET A 2 48.29 -23.84 12.05
CA MET A 2 47.06 -24.22 12.79
C MET A 2 46.58 -23.19 13.84
N LEU A 3 47.44 -22.31 14.35
CA LEU A 3 47.06 -21.28 15.35
C LEU A 3 46.30 -20.07 14.76
N LEU A 4 46.47 -19.76 13.47
CA LEU A 4 45.72 -18.69 12.80
C LEU A 4 44.33 -19.16 12.33
N ALA A 5 44.14 -20.45 12.11
CA ALA A 5 42.82 -21.03 11.84
C ALA A 5 41.92 -21.01 13.09
N GLN A 6 42.48 -21.30 14.27
CA GLN A 6 41.73 -21.22 15.53
C GLN A 6 41.37 -19.78 15.95
N ALA A 7 42.18 -18.78 15.60
CA ALA A 7 41.83 -17.37 15.83
C ALA A 7 40.72 -16.88 14.87
N ALA A 8 40.63 -17.43 13.67
CA ALA A 8 39.53 -17.17 12.75
C ALA A 8 38.24 -17.83 13.23
N GLU A 9 38.29 -19.06 13.77
CA GLU A 9 37.11 -19.77 14.29
C GLU A 9 36.61 -19.21 15.64
N ALA A 10 37.50 -18.69 16.51
CA ALA A 10 37.10 -18.05 17.77
C ALA A 10 36.51 -16.63 17.60
N GLY A 11 36.77 -15.96 16.47
CA GLY A 11 36.23 -14.64 16.11
C GLY A 11 35.14 -14.66 15.03
N ALA A 12 34.93 -15.79 14.35
CA ALA A 12 33.99 -15.90 13.24
C ALA A 12 32.53 -15.73 13.66
N GLY A 13 32.15 -16.20 14.85
CA GLY A 13 30.78 -16.02 15.35
C GLY A 13 30.39 -14.55 15.47
N ASN A 14 31.18 -13.78 16.22
CA ASN A 14 30.93 -12.36 16.45
C ASN A 14 31.08 -11.53 15.16
N THR A 15 32.06 -11.84 14.30
CA THR A 15 32.27 -11.09 13.05
C THR A 15 31.18 -11.38 12.02
N ALA A 16 30.70 -12.63 11.90
CA ALA A 16 29.61 -12.98 10.99
C ALA A 16 28.29 -12.35 11.46
N GLU A 17 27.98 -12.42 12.75
CA GLU A 17 26.79 -11.79 13.33
C GLU A 17 26.79 -10.27 13.11
N VAL A 18 27.90 -9.59 13.41
CA VAL A 18 28.07 -8.14 13.16
C VAL A 18 27.92 -7.81 11.67
N LEU A 19 28.45 -8.65 10.78
CA LEU A 19 28.31 -8.45 9.34
C LEU A 19 26.85 -8.59 8.90
N PHE A 20 26.15 -9.64 9.34
CA PHE A 20 24.72 -9.81 9.04
C PHE A 20 23.89 -8.65 9.60
N PHE A 21 24.17 -8.21 10.83
CA PHE A 21 23.54 -7.04 11.43
C PHE A 21 23.68 -5.81 10.55
N TRP A 22 24.90 -5.46 10.12
CA TRP A 22 25.12 -4.28 9.27
C TRP A 22 24.45 -4.41 7.91
N VAL A 23 24.45 -5.59 7.30
CA VAL A 23 23.76 -5.85 6.02
C VAL A 23 22.26 -5.61 6.18
N PHE A 24 21.62 -6.23 7.18
CA PHE A 24 20.19 -6.05 7.41
C PHE A 24 19.83 -4.63 7.86
N ALA A 25 20.70 -3.97 8.63
CA ALA A 25 20.48 -2.59 9.07
C ALA A 25 20.51 -1.60 7.88
N VAL A 26 21.48 -1.74 6.99
CA VAL A 26 21.56 -0.91 5.77
C VAL A 26 20.40 -1.22 4.84
N LEU A 27 20.01 -2.49 4.69
CA LEU A 27 18.83 -2.86 3.89
C LEU A 27 17.54 -2.30 4.46
N ALA A 28 17.34 -2.37 5.79
CA ALA A 28 16.16 -1.81 6.45
C ALA A 28 16.10 -0.28 6.26
N LEU A 29 17.21 0.43 6.50
CA LEU A 29 17.23 1.89 6.34
C LEU A 29 17.10 2.32 4.88
N GLY A 30 17.77 1.60 3.97
CA GLY A 30 17.71 1.87 2.52
C GLY A 30 16.32 1.64 1.95
N SER A 31 15.65 0.55 2.35
CA SER A 31 14.27 0.27 1.94
C SER A 31 13.26 1.23 2.57
N ALA A 32 13.46 1.65 3.83
CA ALA A 32 12.67 2.70 4.48
C ALA A 32 12.79 4.06 3.78
N LEU A 33 13.97 4.43 3.30
CA LEU A 33 14.15 5.66 2.53
C LEU A 33 13.56 5.52 1.11
N ALA A 34 13.79 4.37 0.48
CA ALA A 34 13.27 4.06 -0.86
C ALA A 34 11.73 4.12 -0.90
N LEU A 35 11.02 3.56 0.09
CA LEU A 35 9.56 3.55 0.08
C LEU A 35 8.93 4.96 0.17
N ILE A 36 9.57 5.90 0.87
CA ILE A 36 9.05 7.28 1.01
C ILE A 36 9.42 8.15 -0.21
N THR A 37 10.55 7.84 -0.85
CA THR A 37 11.05 8.60 -2.01
C THR A 37 10.46 8.14 -3.34
N MET A 38 10.02 6.88 -3.43
CA MET A 38 9.43 6.31 -4.63
C MET A 38 8.04 6.88 -4.92
N ARG A 39 7.84 7.32 -6.16
CA ARG A 39 6.55 7.85 -6.62
C ARG A 39 5.53 6.74 -6.91
N ASN A 40 5.99 5.63 -7.47
CA ASN A 40 5.11 4.53 -7.84
C ASN A 40 4.73 3.73 -6.60
N ILE A 41 3.42 3.68 -6.31
CA ILE A 41 2.83 3.07 -5.11
C ILE A 41 3.15 1.56 -5.03
N VAL A 42 3.18 0.85 -6.16
CA VAL A 42 3.53 -0.58 -6.18
C VAL A 42 4.99 -0.78 -5.78
N HIS A 43 5.90 0.05 -6.30
CA HIS A 43 7.32 -0.04 -5.96
C HIS A 43 7.58 0.35 -4.50
N ALA A 44 6.89 1.38 -4.01
CA ALA A 44 6.95 1.78 -2.61
C ALA A 44 6.50 0.64 -1.69
N ALA A 45 5.45 -0.09 -2.06
CA ALA A 45 4.96 -1.19 -1.26
C ALA A 45 5.87 -2.44 -1.31
N LEU A 46 6.51 -2.75 -2.45
CA LEU A 46 7.56 -3.77 -2.53
C LEU A 46 8.77 -3.43 -1.65
N MET A 47 9.17 -2.15 -1.60
CA MET A 47 10.24 -1.69 -0.69
C MET A 47 9.83 -1.82 0.78
N LEU A 48 8.56 -1.61 1.12
CA LEU A 48 8.09 -1.83 2.48
C LEU A 48 8.10 -3.33 2.87
N VAL A 49 7.79 -4.24 1.95
CA VAL A 49 7.97 -5.69 2.19
C VAL A 49 9.45 -6.02 2.45
N LEU A 50 10.37 -5.48 1.65
CA LEU A 50 11.81 -5.64 1.86
C LEU A 50 12.25 -5.09 3.23
N ASN A 51 11.67 -3.97 3.68
CA ASN A 51 11.92 -3.43 5.02
C ASN A 51 11.48 -4.39 6.13
N PHE A 52 10.28 -4.96 6.05
CA PHE A 52 9.82 -5.92 7.07
C PHE A 52 10.64 -7.22 7.07
N LEU A 53 11.10 -7.70 5.91
CA LEU A 53 12.03 -8.82 5.83
C LEU A 53 13.40 -8.47 6.43
N SER A 54 13.88 -7.25 6.22
CA SER A 54 15.15 -6.79 6.80
C SER A 54 15.06 -6.70 8.32
N ILE A 55 13.94 -6.19 8.86
CA ILE A 55 13.67 -6.17 10.31
C ILE A 55 13.56 -7.59 10.87
N ALA A 56 12.92 -8.52 10.16
CA ALA A 56 12.88 -9.92 10.57
C ALA A 56 14.30 -10.53 10.65
N GLY A 57 15.19 -10.17 9.72
CA GLY A 57 16.61 -10.51 9.76
C GLY A 57 17.32 -9.94 10.98
N LEU A 58 17.07 -8.67 11.33
CA LEU A 58 17.59 -8.06 12.56
C LEU A 58 17.10 -8.77 13.83
N TYR A 59 15.86 -9.26 13.86
CA TYR A 59 15.39 -10.07 14.99
C TYR A 59 16.08 -11.44 15.07
N LEU A 60 16.50 -12.03 13.95
CA LEU A 60 17.33 -13.24 13.98
C LEU A 60 18.72 -12.95 14.53
N THR A 61 19.34 -11.81 14.16
CA THR A 61 20.66 -11.44 14.69
C THR A 61 20.60 -11.14 16.18
N LEU A 62 19.45 -10.72 16.71
CA LEU A 62 19.23 -10.52 18.15
C LEU A 62 18.81 -11.79 18.90
N GLU A 63 19.01 -12.98 18.31
CA GLU A 63 18.60 -14.28 18.85
C GLU A 63 17.10 -14.39 19.21
N SER A 64 16.27 -13.53 18.63
CA SER A 64 14.83 -13.51 18.87
C SER A 64 14.09 -14.24 17.74
N ALA A 65 14.26 -15.57 17.71
CA ALA A 65 13.66 -16.43 16.69
C ALA A 65 12.13 -16.30 16.61
N PHE A 66 11.46 -16.22 17.77
CA PHE A 66 10.00 -16.08 17.82
C PHE A 66 9.52 -14.78 17.13
N LEU A 67 10.08 -13.62 17.49
CA LEU A 67 9.66 -12.35 16.89
C LEU A 67 10.01 -12.28 15.40
N SER A 68 11.14 -12.86 14.98
CA SER A 68 11.48 -12.91 13.56
C SER A 68 10.42 -13.65 12.75
N ILE A 69 10.00 -14.83 13.22
CA ILE A 69 8.97 -15.63 12.53
C ILE A 69 7.63 -14.88 12.50
N ILE A 70 7.22 -14.26 13.61
CA ILE A 70 5.98 -13.46 13.67
C ILE A 70 6.06 -12.24 12.72
N GLN A 71 7.23 -11.60 12.61
CA GLN A 71 7.46 -10.50 11.69
C GLN A 71 7.22 -10.91 10.23
N VAL A 72 7.73 -12.08 9.84
CA VAL A 72 7.50 -12.62 8.49
C VAL A 72 6.04 -13.04 8.29
N LEU A 73 5.46 -13.79 9.23
CA LEU A 73 4.12 -14.36 9.08
C LEU A 73 3.03 -13.28 9.09
N VAL A 74 3.05 -12.39 10.09
CA VAL A 74 1.96 -11.43 10.32
C VAL A 74 2.18 -10.15 9.54
N TYR A 75 3.35 -9.53 9.67
CA TYR A 75 3.60 -8.21 9.07
C TYR A 75 3.88 -8.31 7.57
N ALA A 76 4.92 -9.07 7.18
CA ALA A 76 5.27 -9.23 5.77
C ALA A 76 4.28 -10.13 5.02
N GLY A 77 3.74 -11.15 5.67
CA GLY A 77 2.79 -12.10 5.10
C GLY A 77 1.36 -11.54 5.06
N ALA A 78 0.65 -11.59 6.18
CA ALA A 78 -0.79 -11.29 6.18
C ALA A 78 -1.11 -9.81 5.91
N ILE A 79 -0.55 -8.90 6.70
CA ILE A 79 -0.89 -7.47 6.65
C ILE A 79 -0.41 -6.87 5.33
N MET A 80 0.83 -7.17 4.91
CA MET A 80 1.35 -6.61 3.68
C MET A 80 0.73 -7.17 2.42
N VAL A 81 0.48 -8.47 2.32
CA VAL A 81 -0.20 -9.00 1.14
C VAL A 81 -1.62 -8.43 1.02
N LEU A 82 -2.34 -8.25 2.15
CA LEU A 82 -3.64 -7.56 2.14
C LEU A 82 -3.51 -6.13 1.61
N PHE A 83 -2.53 -5.37 2.10
CA PHE A 83 -2.31 -4.00 1.64
C PHE A 83 -1.93 -3.93 0.16
N LEU A 84 -1.02 -4.79 -0.30
CA LEU A 84 -0.62 -4.92 -1.70
C LEU A 84 -1.81 -5.25 -2.61
N PHE A 85 -2.68 -6.14 -2.17
CA PHE A 85 -3.90 -6.47 -2.89
C PHE A 85 -4.82 -5.25 -3.01
N VAL A 86 -5.04 -4.53 -1.90
CA VAL A 86 -5.89 -3.33 -1.87
C VAL A 86 -5.37 -2.22 -2.78
N ILE A 87 -4.08 -1.86 -2.71
CA ILE A 87 -3.52 -0.79 -3.55
C ILE A 87 -3.51 -1.17 -5.04
N MET A 88 -3.37 -2.46 -5.35
CA MET A 88 -3.41 -2.93 -6.74
C MET A 88 -4.83 -2.89 -7.30
N LEU A 89 -5.84 -3.27 -6.50
CA LEU A 89 -7.24 -3.15 -6.88
C LEU A 89 -7.69 -1.70 -7.03
N LEU A 90 -7.15 -0.79 -6.22
CA LEU A 90 -7.49 0.63 -6.25
C LEU A 90 -6.89 1.39 -7.45
N GLY A 91 -6.05 0.75 -8.28
CA GLY A 91 -5.60 1.28 -9.56
C GLY A 91 -5.18 2.75 -9.49
N VAL A 92 -4.27 3.10 -8.58
CA VAL A 92 -3.95 4.50 -8.31
C VAL A 92 -3.13 5.08 -9.46
N ASP A 93 -3.79 5.91 -10.28
CA ASP A 93 -3.16 6.71 -11.33
C ASP A 93 -2.34 7.86 -10.71
N ASN A 94 -1.13 8.03 -11.22
CA ASN A 94 -0.19 9.02 -10.73
C ASN A 94 -0.43 10.34 -11.47
N ASP A 95 -1.54 11.01 -11.18
CA ASP A 95 -1.79 12.34 -11.72
C ASP A 95 -0.88 13.35 -11.02
N ASP A 96 0.11 13.83 -11.79
CA ASP A 96 1.13 14.77 -11.37
C ASP A 96 0.50 16.16 -11.12
N LEU A 97 -0.07 16.34 -9.94
CA LEU A 97 -0.30 17.65 -9.35
C LEU A 97 0.68 17.79 -8.20
N LEU A 98 1.79 18.48 -8.47
CA LEU A 98 2.41 19.48 -7.61
C LEU A 98 3.67 19.96 -8.35
N THR A 99 3.57 21.14 -8.94
CA THR A 99 4.68 22.05 -9.21
C THR A 99 5.35 22.43 -7.88
N SER A 100 6.02 21.46 -7.25
CA SER A 100 6.85 21.69 -6.09
C SER A 100 8.25 21.92 -6.60
N GLU A 101 8.78 23.14 -6.39
CA GLU A 101 10.14 23.46 -6.79
C GLU A 101 11.10 22.40 -6.21
N PRO A 102 12.02 21.86 -7.03
CA PRO A 102 12.92 20.76 -6.61
C PRO A 102 13.71 21.12 -5.34
N THR A 103 14.00 22.41 -5.16
CA THR A 103 14.68 22.96 -3.97
C THR A 103 13.85 22.80 -2.69
N ALA A 104 12.53 23.03 -2.74
CA ALA A 104 11.66 22.91 -1.57
C ALA A 104 11.51 21.45 -1.12
N ARG A 105 11.44 20.50 -2.06
CA ARG A 105 11.39 19.06 -1.77
C ARG A 105 12.71 18.57 -1.19
N VAL A 106 13.86 18.98 -1.75
CA VAL A 106 15.18 18.64 -1.20
C VAL A 106 15.37 19.23 0.20
N LEU A 107 14.95 20.47 0.41
CA LEU A 107 15.03 21.12 1.72
C LEU A 107 14.09 20.45 2.75
N ALA A 108 12.90 20.01 2.34
CA ALA A 108 11.97 19.29 3.21
C ALA A 108 12.50 17.90 3.60
N VAL A 109 13.08 17.16 2.64
CA VAL A 109 13.71 15.85 2.92
C VAL A 109 14.95 16.02 3.79
N ALA A 110 15.81 17.00 3.49
CA ALA A 110 17.00 17.30 4.29
C ALA A 110 16.63 17.80 5.70
N GLY A 111 15.62 18.65 5.82
CA GLY A 111 15.09 19.14 7.09
C GLY A 111 14.47 18.01 7.91
N GLY A 112 13.70 17.11 7.27
CA GLY A 112 13.15 15.92 7.90
C GLY A 112 14.23 14.94 8.37
N ALA A 113 15.26 14.69 7.56
CA ALA A 113 16.38 13.84 7.92
C ALA A 113 17.22 14.43 9.07
N LEU A 114 17.43 15.75 9.06
CA LEU A 114 18.17 16.45 10.11
C LEU A 114 17.39 16.49 11.42
N LEU A 115 16.08 16.74 11.36
CA LEU A 115 15.19 16.66 12.53
C LEU A 115 15.13 15.24 13.09
N ALA A 116 14.96 14.23 12.21
CA ALA A 116 14.96 12.83 12.61
C ALA A 116 16.30 12.42 13.23
N GLY A 117 17.42 12.87 12.66
CA GLY A 117 18.77 12.64 13.21
C GLY A 117 18.98 13.33 14.56
N ALA A 118 18.49 14.56 14.73
CA ALA A 118 18.55 15.29 15.99
C ALA A 118 17.69 14.61 17.07
N LEU A 119 16.47 14.15 16.72
CA LEU A 119 15.61 13.37 17.59
C LEU A 119 16.27 12.03 17.96
N LEU A 120 16.86 11.33 16.99
CA LEU A 120 17.61 10.10 17.22
C LEU A 120 18.74 10.31 18.22
N PHE A 121 19.56 11.36 18.03
CA PHE A 121 20.66 11.67 18.94
C PHE A 121 20.17 12.03 20.34
N ALA A 122 19.13 12.86 20.42
CA ALA A 122 18.54 13.30 21.69
C ALA A 122 17.87 12.16 22.47
N PHE A 123 17.33 11.14 21.77
CA PHE A 123 16.63 10.03 22.40
C PHE A 123 17.54 8.83 22.66
N VAL A 124 18.40 8.47 21.72
CA VAL A 124 19.30 7.31 21.83
C VAL A 124 20.45 7.59 22.78
N GLY A 125 21.02 8.80 22.79
CA GLY A 125 22.15 9.14 23.67
C GLY A 125 21.86 8.88 25.17
N PRO A 126 20.72 9.36 25.70
CA PRO A 126 20.32 9.06 27.07
C PRO A 126 19.82 7.61 27.25
N ALA A 127 19.15 7.04 26.25
CA ALA A 127 18.51 5.72 26.36
C ALA A 127 19.48 4.53 26.25
N THR A 128 20.65 4.70 25.65
CA THR A 128 21.71 3.67 25.60
C THR A 128 22.73 3.81 26.72
N SER A 129 22.53 4.75 27.64
CA SER A 129 23.35 4.81 28.84
C SER A 129 23.17 3.52 29.66
N PRO A 130 24.24 2.98 30.28
CA PRO A 130 24.11 1.77 31.09
C PRO A 130 23.09 1.91 32.23
N ALA A 131 22.86 3.15 32.70
CA ALA A 131 21.85 3.49 33.71
C ALA A 131 20.40 3.36 33.22
N SER A 132 20.14 3.49 31.92
CA SER A 132 18.80 3.35 31.34
C SER A 132 18.46 1.91 30.93
N VAL A 133 19.46 1.10 30.59
CA VAL A 133 19.26 -0.29 30.15
C VAL A 133 19.04 -1.24 31.33
N CYS A 134 19.73 -1.02 32.47
CA CYS A 134 19.73 -1.96 33.60
C CYS A 134 19.23 -1.33 34.92
N GLY A 135 18.70 -0.09 34.85
CA GLY A 135 18.10 0.65 35.97
C GLY A 135 19.08 1.57 36.70
N PRO A 136 18.57 2.52 37.52
CA PRO A 136 19.38 3.52 38.23
C PRO A 136 20.34 2.92 39.27
N ASP A 137 20.15 1.65 39.65
CA ASP A 137 20.96 0.92 40.62
C ASP A 137 21.92 -0.10 39.95
N ALA A 138 22.12 -0.03 38.64
CA ALA A 138 23.09 -0.88 37.95
C ALA A 138 24.50 -0.59 38.51
N PRO A 139 25.20 -1.59 39.08
CA PRO A 139 26.55 -1.38 39.56
C PRO A 139 27.42 -0.92 38.38
N ALA A 140 28.27 0.09 38.63
CA ALA A 140 29.25 0.54 37.66
C ALA A 140 30.08 -0.68 37.22
N ALA A 141 29.88 -1.08 35.95
CA ALA A 141 30.27 -2.35 35.37
C ALA A 141 31.69 -2.80 35.76
N GLU A 142 31.80 -4.03 36.28
CA GLU A 142 32.93 -4.88 35.89
C GLU A 142 32.70 -5.30 34.41
N PRO A 143 33.76 -5.42 33.58
CA PRO A 143 33.64 -5.40 32.12
C PRO A 143 32.98 -6.62 31.47
N ASP A 144 32.53 -7.60 32.25
CA ASP A 144 32.14 -8.93 31.78
C ASP A 144 30.78 -9.43 32.31
N GLN A 145 30.04 -8.65 33.10
CA GLN A 145 28.74 -9.07 33.62
C GLN A 145 27.68 -7.96 33.56
N PHE A 146 27.08 -7.78 32.39
CA PHE A 146 25.83 -7.04 32.23
C PHE A 146 24.66 -7.89 32.75
N ASP A 147 24.50 -8.01 34.08
CA ASP A 147 23.36 -8.71 34.70
C ASP A 147 22.11 -7.81 34.72
N CYS A 148 21.54 -7.57 33.53
CA CYS A 148 20.30 -6.82 33.39
C CYS A 148 19.16 -7.80 33.70
N ARG A 149 18.69 -7.75 34.95
CA ARG A 149 17.62 -8.60 35.51
C ARG A 149 16.38 -8.59 34.61
N GLY A 150 16.24 -9.62 33.78
CA GLY A 150 15.10 -9.80 32.87
C GLY A 150 15.41 -10.71 31.67
N LEU A 151 16.62 -10.61 31.10
CA LEU A 151 17.01 -11.49 29.98
C LEU A 151 17.38 -12.90 30.43
N ALA A 152 18.07 -13.04 31.58
CA ALA A 152 18.46 -14.35 32.12
C ALA A 152 17.27 -15.24 32.53
N GLU A 153 16.15 -14.63 32.95
CA GLU A 153 14.91 -15.36 33.27
C GLU A 153 14.11 -15.74 32.00
N ALA A 154 14.25 -14.94 30.93
CA ALA A 154 13.54 -15.16 29.67
C ALA A 154 14.19 -16.25 28.80
N TYR A 155 15.53 -16.33 28.82
CA TYR A 155 16.33 -17.31 28.08
C TYR A 155 16.97 -18.29 29.07
N GLY A 156 16.14 -19.10 29.73
CA GLY A 156 16.63 -20.22 30.54
C GLY A 156 17.22 -21.33 29.66
N GLU A 157 18.08 -22.16 30.24
CA GLU A 157 18.80 -23.25 29.54
C GLU A 157 17.85 -24.25 28.84
N ASP A 158 16.59 -24.33 29.28
CA ASP A 158 15.55 -25.19 28.72
C ASP A 158 14.71 -24.54 27.58
N ASP A 159 14.83 -23.24 27.32
CA ASP A 159 14.06 -22.53 26.28
C ASP A 159 14.87 -21.45 25.57
N PRO A 160 15.76 -21.84 24.63
CA PRO A 160 16.55 -20.89 23.85
C PRO A 160 15.71 -19.97 22.95
N SER A 161 14.42 -20.27 22.75
CA SER A 161 13.52 -19.47 21.90
C SER A 161 12.68 -18.43 22.66
N GLY A 162 12.62 -18.53 23.99
CA GLY A 162 11.80 -17.69 24.87
C GLY A 162 10.27 -17.86 24.69
N VAL A 163 9.83 -18.82 23.88
CA VAL A 163 8.41 -19.00 23.52
C VAL A 163 7.58 -19.50 24.69
N ALA A 164 8.10 -20.47 25.46
CA ALA A 164 7.41 -21.01 26.62
C ALA A 164 7.36 -19.98 27.77
N PHE A 165 8.39 -19.15 27.90
CA PHE A 165 8.38 -18.01 28.81
C PHE A 165 7.31 -16.98 28.44
N LEU A 166 7.26 -16.59 27.15
CA LEU A 166 6.27 -15.65 26.65
C LEU A 166 4.85 -16.18 26.83
N GLY A 167 4.61 -17.45 26.49
CA GLY A 167 3.33 -18.12 26.67
C GLY A 167 2.87 -18.09 28.13
N ARG A 168 3.72 -18.53 29.06
CA ARG A 168 3.41 -18.49 30.50
C ARG A 168 3.11 -17.07 30.96
N THR A 169 3.91 -16.09 30.57
CA THR A 169 3.75 -14.70 30.98
C THR A 169 2.47 -14.07 30.43
N MET A 170 2.12 -14.35 29.17
CA MET A 170 0.89 -13.87 28.54
C MET A 170 -0.37 -14.45 29.19
N PHE A 171 -0.37 -15.76 29.52
CA PHE A 171 -1.53 -16.41 30.10
C PHE A 171 -1.67 -16.25 31.61
N THR A 172 -0.61 -15.89 32.34
CA THR A 172 -0.65 -15.74 33.81
C THR A 172 -0.64 -14.29 34.28
N ARG A 173 0.25 -13.45 33.74
CA ARG A 173 0.42 -12.05 34.17
C ARG A 173 -0.35 -11.08 33.28
N TYR A 174 -0.36 -11.32 31.97
CA TYR A 174 -1.03 -10.44 30.99
C TYR A 174 -2.33 -10.99 30.43
N THR A 175 -3.04 -11.83 31.21
CA THR A 175 -4.28 -12.49 30.79
C THR A 175 -5.33 -11.49 30.28
N TYR A 176 -5.46 -10.32 30.93
CA TYR A 176 -6.37 -9.27 30.49
C TYR A 176 -5.99 -8.68 29.12
N ALA A 177 -4.71 -8.47 28.85
CA ALA A 177 -4.26 -7.96 27.54
C ALA A 177 -4.52 -9.00 26.44
N PHE A 178 -4.33 -10.29 26.75
CA PHE A 178 -4.64 -11.39 25.84
C PHE A 178 -6.14 -11.48 25.53
N GLU A 179 -7.00 -11.39 26.53
CA GLU A 179 -8.46 -11.39 26.37
C GLU A 179 -8.95 -10.19 25.55
N LEU A 180 -8.44 -8.99 25.84
CA LEU A 180 -8.75 -7.79 25.05
C LEU A 180 -8.30 -7.91 23.59
N SER A 181 -7.16 -8.55 23.34
CA SER A 181 -6.68 -8.79 21.97
C SER A 181 -7.61 -9.76 21.22
N ALA A 182 -8.10 -10.82 21.89
CA ALA A 182 -9.05 -11.75 21.30
C ALA A 182 -10.40 -11.08 20.97
N LEU A 183 -10.89 -10.22 21.86
CA LEU A 183 -12.07 -9.40 21.61
C LEU A 183 -11.85 -8.43 20.45
N LEU A 184 -10.69 -7.76 20.41
CA LEU A 184 -10.32 -6.85 19.32
C LEU A 184 -10.30 -7.58 17.97
N LEU A 185 -9.70 -8.77 17.89
CA LEU A 185 -9.68 -9.57 16.67
C LEU A 185 -11.09 -10.02 16.24
N THR A 186 -11.95 -10.34 17.20
CA THR A 186 -13.36 -10.69 16.92
C THR A 186 -14.13 -9.50 16.38
N VAL A 187 -13.96 -8.32 16.97
CA VAL A 187 -14.58 -7.08 16.49
C VAL A 187 -14.03 -6.70 15.12
N ALA A 188 -12.72 -6.86 14.89
CA ALA A 188 -12.08 -6.58 13.61
C ALA A 188 -12.63 -7.47 12.49
N THR A 189 -12.82 -8.78 12.74
CA THR A 189 -13.38 -9.69 11.72
C THR A 189 -14.84 -9.39 11.43
N ILE A 190 -15.67 -9.14 12.46
CA ILE A 190 -17.06 -8.72 12.28
C ILE A 190 -17.13 -7.39 11.50
N GLY A 191 -16.30 -6.41 11.88
CA GLY A 191 -16.21 -5.11 11.23
C GLY A 191 -15.80 -5.21 9.77
N ALA A 192 -14.77 -6.01 9.46
CA ALA A 192 -14.33 -6.25 8.09
C ALA A 192 -15.44 -6.90 7.24
N VAL A 193 -16.16 -7.89 7.77
CA VAL A 193 -17.25 -8.56 7.06
C VAL A 193 -18.42 -7.61 6.81
N ILE A 194 -18.85 -6.83 7.81
CA ILE A 194 -19.95 -5.87 7.64
C ILE A 194 -19.59 -4.80 6.60
N LEU A 195 -18.36 -4.28 6.62
CA LEU A 195 -17.90 -3.26 5.69
C LEU A 195 -17.73 -3.79 4.26
N ALA A 196 -17.35 -5.05 4.09
CA ALA A 196 -17.19 -5.68 2.78
C ALA A 196 -18.52 -6.02 2.09
N ARG A 197 -19.65 -5.98 2.80
CA ARG A 197 -20.97 -6.24 2.21
C ARG A 197 -21.43 -5.03 1.38
N ARG A 198 -21.59 -5.23 0.07
CA ARG A 198 -22.30 -4.28 -0.79
C ARG A 198 -23.79 -4.28 -0.46
N GLN A 199 -24.37 -3.09 -0.35
CA GLN A 199 -25.82 -2.89 -0.29
C GLN A 199 -26.29 -2.62 -1.71
N ASP A 200 -26.95 -3.58 -2.33
CA ASP A 200 -27.64 -3.38 -3.61
C ASP A 200 -28.88 -2.53 -3.31
N LEU A 201 -28.70 -1.21 -3.32
CA LEU A 201 -29.81 -0.27 -3.39
C LEU A 201 -30.33 -0.38 -4.82
N ALA A 202 -31.52 -0.97 -4.96
CA ALA A 202 -32.22 -1.05 -6.23
C ALA A 202 -32.35 0.37 -6.81
N PRO A 203 -32.10 0.56 -8.13
CA PRO A 203 -32.41 1.83 -8.77
C PRO A 203 -33.90 2.07 -8.58
N GLU A 204 -34.25 3.22 -7.99
CA GLU A 204 -35.61 3.73 -8.09
C GLU A 204 -35.82 3.97 -9.58
N ASP A 205 -36.60 3.07 -10.19
CA ASP A 205 -37.00 3.18 -11.60
C ASP A 205 -37.55 4.59 -11.81
N GLU A 206 -36.79 5.41 -12.54
CA GLU A 206 -37.30 6.66 -13.05
C GLU A 206 -38.44 6.29 -13.99
N ASP A 207 -39.68 6.41 -13.50
CA ASP A 207 -40.90 6.25 -14.29
C ASP A 207 -40.76 7.06 -15.58
N GLU A 208 -40.50 6.34 -16.66
CA GLU A 208 -40.58 6.80 -18.03
C GLU A 208 -41.98 7.39 -18.22
N ILE A 209 -42.08 8.72 -18.25
CA ILE A 209 -43.29 9.39 -18.70
C ILE A 209 -43.42 9.09 -20.19
N ASP A 210 -44.13 8.01 -20.48
CA ASP A 210 -44.59 7.62 -21.81
C ASP A 210 -45.50 8.76 -22.31
N VAL A 211 -44.93 9.68 -23.08
CA VAL A 211 -45.69 10.70 -23.81
C VAL A 211 -46.43 9.96 -24.91
N VAL A 212 -47.64 9.52 -24.57
CA VAL A 212 -48.60 8.92 -25.50
C VAL A 212 -48.80 9.86 -26.67
N ALA A 213 -48.15 9.53 -27.78
CA ALA A 213 -48.40 10.13 -29.06
C ALA A 213 -49.77 9.64 -29.55
N GLY A 214 -50.75 10.54 -29.57
CA GLY A 214 -51.86 10.50 -30.52
C GLY A 214 -53.27 10.51 -29.92
N ALA A 215 -53.94 11.65 -30.09
CA ALA A 215 -55.36 11.67 -30.45
C ALA A 215 -55.57 12.79 -31.48
N PRO A 216 -56.28 12.54 -32.60
CA PRO A 216 -56.48 13.54 -33.64
C PRO A 216 -57.47 14.60 -33.13
N ALA A 217 -57.05 15.86 -33.08
CA ALA A 217 -57.95 16.97 -32.82
C ALA A 217 -58.81 17.22 -34.07
N ASP A 218 -60.10 16.90 -33.95
CA ASP A 218 -61.13 17.34 -34.89
C ASP A 218 -61.19 18.87 -34.92
N GLY A 219 -61.53 19.42 -36.10
CA GLY A 219 -61.39 20.84 -36.45
C GLY A 219 -62.23 21.87 -35.68
N ASP A 220 -62.87 21.51 -34.57
CA ASP A 220 -63.67 22.44 -33.74
C ASP A 220 -62.86 23.15 -32.63
N ASP A 221 -61.67 22.63 -32.28
CA ASP A 221 -60.87 23.18 -31.16
C ASP A 221 -60.07 24.44 -31.53
N ALA A 222 -59.86 24.69 -32.83
CA ALA A 222 -59.16 25.89 -33.31
C ALA A 222 -59.97 27.17 -33.02
N ASP A 223 -61.30 27.08 -33.06
CA ASP A 223 -62.21 28.20 -32.84
C ASP A 223 -62.42 28.48 -31.33
N ALA A 224 -62.14 27.50 -30.47
CA ALA A 224 -62.12 27.65 -29.01
C ALA A 224 -60.83 28.34 -28.53
N LEU A 225 -59.68 28.00 -29.13
CA LEU A 225 -58.38 28.60 -28.81
C LEU A 225 -58.30 30.08 -29.22
N ALA A 226 -58.92 30.46 -30.34
CA ALA A 226 -59.01 31.85 -30.79
C ALA A 226 -59.85 32.75 -29.86
N ARG A 227 -60.87 32.20 -29.19
CA ARG A 227 -61.70 32.94 -28.22
C ARG A 227 -61.01 33.15 -26.87
N ALA A 228 -60.02 32.34 -26.54
CA ALA A 228 -59.28 32.41 -25.28
C ALA A 228 -58.14 33.45 -25.27
N GLY A 229 -57.87 34.14 -26.39
CA GLY A 229 -56.89 35.23 -26.46
C GLY A 229 -55.43 34.80 -26.28
N LEU A 230 -55.13 33.50 -26.44
CA LEU A 230 -53.77 32.97 -26.37
C LEU A 230 -53.09 33.13 -27.75
N PRO A 231 -51.83 33.58 -27.82
CA PRO A 231 -51.15 33.79 -29.09
C PRO A 231 -50.96 32.46 -29.82
N SER A 232 -51.55 32.36 -31.02
CA SER A 232 -51.32 31.28 -31.96
C SER A 232 -49.82 31.21 -32.26
N ALA A 233 -49.21 30.04 -32.06
CA ALA A 233 -47.82 29.81 -32.44
C ALA A 233 -47.64 30.18 -33.92
N GLU A 234 -46.97 31.30 -34.14
CA GLU A 234 -46.63 31.83 -35.45
C GLU A 234 -45.77 30.80 -36.18
N ARG A 235 -46.26 30.36 -37.35
CA ARG A 235 -45.46 29.66 -38.35
C ARG A 235 -44.38 30.62 -38.83
N ALA A 236 -43.13 30.37 -38.49
CA ALA A 236 -42.00 30.92 -39.20
C ALA A 236 -41.64 29.96 -40.35
N GLU A 237 -42.31 30.12 -41.49
CA GLU A 237 -41.81 29.67 -42.79
C GLU A 237 -41.41 30.89 -43.62
N GLY A 238 -40.25 30.80 -44.28
CA GLY A 238 -39.77 31.72 -45.32
C GLY A 238 -38.35 32.21 -45.04
N GLY A 239 -37.35 32.07 -45.90
CA GLY A 239 -37.25 31.51 -47.25
C GLY A 239 -35.86 31.84 -47.84
N GLU A 240 -35.33 30.92 -48.67
CA GLU A 240 -34.41 31.09 -49.81
C GLU A 240 -33.03 31.79 -49.64
N HIS A 241 -31.92 31.06 -49.85
CA HIS A 241 -30.97 31.25 -50.98
C HIS A 241 -29.75 30.30 -50.92
N HIS A 242 -29.36 29.79 -52.10
CA HIS A 242 -28.06 29.25 -52.54
C HIS A 242 -27.50 27.90 -52.04
N ALA A 243 -27.67 26.91 -52.92
CA ALA A 243 -26.64 26.07 -53.53
C ALA A 243 -25.19 26.18 -52.99
N GLU A 244 -24.68 25.07 -52.46
CA GLU A 244 -23.40 24.49 -52.88
C GLU A 244 -23.40 22.99 -52.52
N VAL A 245 -23.49 22.16 -53.56
CA VAL A 245 -23.28 20.70 -53.49
C VAL A 245 -21.78 20.49 -53.66
N GLY A 246 -21.09 20.16 -52.57
CA GLY A 246 -19.72 19.65 -52.62
C GLY A 246 -19.77 18.13 -52.64
N ASP A 247 -19.68 17.54 -53.83
CA ASP A 247 -19.46 16.11 -54.01
C ASP A 247 -18.06 15.70 -53.50
N PRO A 248 -17.90 14.44 -53.02
CA PRO A 248 -16.60 13.87 -52.70
C PRO A 248 -15.77 13.62 -53.97
N GLU A 249 -14.52 14.08 -53.97
CA GLU A 249 -13.57 13.92 -55.08
C GLU A 249 -13.34 12.44 -55.45
N PRO A 250 -13.23 12.13 -56.77
CA PRO A 250 -12.92 10.81 -57.27
C PRO A 250 -11.43 10.62 -57.62
N GLU A 251 -11.04 9.33 -57.57
CA GLU A 251 -10.04 8.65 -58.41
C GLU A 251 -8.58 9.12 -58.44
N ASP A 252 -7.69 8.21 -58.06
CA ASP A 252 -6.55 7.89 -58.93
C ASP A 252 -6.44 6.36 -59.05
N ASP A 253 -6.71 5.92 -60.27
CA ASP A 253 -6.34 4.65 -60.88
C ASP A 253 -4.83 4.39 -60.76
N GLU A 254 -4.43 3.13 -60.58
CA GLU A 254 -3.59 2.48 -61.59
C GLU A 254 -3.70 0.94 -61.53
N PRO A 255 -3.49 0.25 -62.65
CA PRO A 255 -4.13 -1.02 -62.97
C PRO A 255 -3.13 -2.18 -62.97
N SER A 256 -3.63 -3.43 -62.93
CA SER A 256 -3.07 -4.55 -63.71
C SER A 256 -3.71 -5.89 -63.32
N GLY A 257 -4.52 -6.42 -64.25
CA GLY A 257 -4.28 -7.75 -64.80
C GLY A 257 -4.65 -8.97 -63.95
N GLY A 258 -5.90 -9.43 -64.11
CA GLY A 258 -6.21 -10.72 -64.76
C GLY A 258 -5.92 -12.03 -64.01
N PRO A 259 -6.86 -13.01 -64.05
CA PRO A 259 -6.81 -14.24 -63.25
C PRO A 259 -6.10 -15.37 -64.02
N ASP A 260 -5.46 -16.29 -63.31
CA ASP A 260 -5.24 -17.65 -63.83
C ASP A 260 -5.23 -18.66 -62.68
N ASP A 261 -6.37 -19.32 -62.58
CA ASP A 261 -6.51 -20.67 -62.06
C ASP A 261 -5.97 -21.61 -63.14
N HIS A 262 -5.10 -22.56 -62.79
CA HIS A 262 -4.77 -23.83 -63.46
C HIS A 262 -3.29 -24.25 -63.28
N GLU A 263 -3.11 -25.30 -62.46
CA GLU A 263 -2.61 -26.59 -62.95
C GLU A 263 -1.16 -27.05 -62.59
N ARG A 264 -1.15 -28.27 -62.00
CA ARG A 264 -0.16 -29.35 -62.06
C ARG A 264 1.09 -29.36 -61.16
N ARG A 265 1.04 -30.35 -60.25
CA ARG A 265 1.94 -31.53 -60.17
C ARG A 265 3.46 -31.30 -60.20
N GLY A 266 4.07 -31.61 -59.07
CA GLY A 266 5.42 -32.14 -58.91
C GLY A 266 5.49 -32.91 -57.60
#